data_AF-A0A967K8V8-F1
#
_entry.id   AF-A0A967K8V8-F1
#
_cell.length_a   1.000
_cell.length_b   1.000
_cell.length_c   1.000
_cell.angle_alpha   90.00
_cell.angle_beta   90.00
_cell.angle_gamma   90.00
#
_symmetry.space_group_name_H-M   'P 1'
#
loop_
_entity.id
_entity.type
_entity.pdbx_description
1 polymer ?
#
loop_
_entity_poly.entity_id
_entity_poly.type
_entity_poly.pdbx_seq_one_letter_code
_entity_poly.pdbx_strand_id
1 'polypeptide(L)'
;MTALDQLVRVHRWNLDEKRQKLAELERLRERLVGNISVLDAELQREKEVAAVSDVTSIALPAFIRATLERRKKIEESVAEVDRSIAAARDEITDAFQEFKKYETAHGNHQRREAQKHSKREQAVADEIGLELHRRQVASGS
;
A
#
# COMPACT_ATOMS: atom_id res chain seq x y z
N MET A 1 23.63 -0.55 -12.75
CA MET A 1 22.26 -0.95 -12.33
C MET A 1 22.00 -2.32 -12.93
N THR A 2 21.76 -3.33 -12.11
CA THR A 2 21.55 -4.72 -12.54
C THR A 2 20.07 -4.96 -12.91
N ALA A 3 19.78 -6.04 -13.64
CA ALA A 3 18.40 -6.45 -13.92
C ALA A 3 17.60 -6.71 -12.63
N LEU A 4 18.25 -7.22 -11.57
CA LEU A 4 17.64 -7.40 -10.24
C LEU A 4 17.26 -6.06 -9.59
N ASP A 5 18.10 -5.02 -9.70
CA ASP A 5 17.76 -3.67 -9.20
C ASP A 5 16.46 -3.14 -9.85
N GLN A 6 16.32 -3.35 -11.16
CA GLN A 6 15.14 -2.92 -11.92
C GLN A 6 13.89 -3.67 -11.47
N LEU A 7 13.98 -4.99 -11.28
CA LEU A 7 12.87 -5.81 -10.77
C LEU A 7 12.42 -5.34 -9.38
N VAL A 8 13.35 -5.15 -8.43
CA VAL A 8 13.01 -4.64 -7.09
C VAL A 8 12.25 -3.32 -7.17
N ARG A 9 12.68 -2.41 -8.05
CA ARG A 9 12.03 -1.11 -8.25
C ARG A 9 10.61 -1.24 -8.81
N VAL A 10 10.42 -2.08 -9.83
CA VAL A 10 9.09 -2.31 -10.44
C VAL A 10 8.13 -2.92 -9.42
N HIS A 11 8.57 -3.93 -8.66
CA HIS A 11 7.73 -4.57 -7.65
C HIS A 11 7.39 -3.63 -6.47
N ARG A 12 8.32 -2.76 -6.08
CA ARG A 12 8.04 -1.71 -5.09
C ARG A 12 6.97 -0.74 -5.61
N TRP A 13 7.10 -0.27 -6.85
CA TRP A 13 6.13 0.65 -7.43
C TRP A 13 4.73 0.03 -7.53
N ASN A 14 4.63 -1.23 -7.95
CA ASN A 14 3.36 -1.98 -7.98
C ASN A 14 2.74 -2.09 -6.57
N LEU A 15 3.54 -2.38 -5.55
CA LEU A 15 3.06 -2.42 -4.16
C LEU A 15 2.53 -1.05 -3.70
N ASP A 16 3.24 0.03 -4.03
CA ASP A 16 2.84 1.40 -3.68
C ASP A 16 1.55 1.81 -4.41
N GLU A 17 1.39 1.44 -5.69
CA GLU A 17 0.16 1.66 -6.47
C GLU A 17 -1.05 0.94 -5.85
N LYS A 18 -0.89 -0.32 -5.44
CA LYS A 18 -1.96 -1.07 -4.77
C LYS A 18 -2.35 -0.47 -3.42
N ARG A 19 -1.37 0.02 -2.64
CA ARG A 19 -1.63 0.74 -1.38
C ARG A 19 -2.38 2.05 -1.61
N GLN A 20 -2.02 2.78 -2.66
CA GLN A 20 -2.72 4.00 -3.06
C GLN A 20 -4.18 3.70 -3.41
N LYS A 21 -4.44 2.64 -4.19
CA LYS A 21 -5.80 2.19 -4.53
C LYS A 21 -6.61 1.81 -3.28
N LEU A 22 -6.00 1.09 -2.32
CA LEU A 22 -6.66 0.79 -1.04
C LEU A 22 -7.05 2.06 -0.28
N ALA A 23 -6.14 3.04 -0.20
CA ALA A 23 -6.42 4.31 0.48
C ALA A 23 -7.56 5.09 -0.20
N GLU A 24 -7.68 5.04 -1.52
CA GLU A 24 -8.79 5.64 -2.26
C GLU A 24 -10.13 4.94 -1.98
N LEU A 25 -10.15 3.61 -1.88
CA LEU A 25 -11.34 2.85 -1.49
C LEU A 25 -11.77 3.15 -0.06
N GLU A 26 -10.81 3.24 0.88
CA GLU A 26 -11.10 3.59 2.28
C GLU A 26 -11.70 5.00 2.40
N ARG A 27 -11.17 5.98 1.64
CA ARG A 27 -11.77 7.33 1.55
C ARG A 27 -13.16 7.32 0.92
N LEU A 28 -13.39 6.48 -0.09
CA LEU A 28 -14.72 6.34 -0.68
C LEU A 28 -15.72 5.79 0.33
N ARG A 29 -15.33 4.75 1.07
CA ARG A 29 -16.14 4.17 2.15
C ARG A 29 -16.49 5.21 3.19
N GLU A 30 -15.51 5.97 3.68
CA GLU A 30 -15.72 7.02 4.68
C GLU A 30 -16.73 8.07 4.20
N ARG A 31 -16.61 8.53 2.95
CA ARG A 31 -17.58 9.46 2.36
C ARG A 31 -18.99 8.88 2.28
N LEU A 32 -19.14 7.61 1.89
CA LEU A 32 -20.45 6.95 1.82
C LEU A 32 -21.10 6.83 3.21
N VAL A 33 -20.33 6.43 4.22
CA VAL A 33 -20.80 6.36 5.61
C VAL A 33 -21.17 7.75 6.12
N GLY A 34 -20.37 8.78 5.80
CA GLY A 34 -20.69 10.18 6.11
C GLY A 34 -22.02 10.62 5.49
N ASN A 35 -22.29 10.23 4.24
CA ASN A 35 -23.55 10.55 3.57
C ASN A 35 -24.77 9.90 4.26
N ILE A 36 -24.63 8.70 4.83
CA ILE A 36 -25.69 8.07 5.62
C ILE A 36 -26.01 8.93 6.85
N SER A 37 -24.97 9.35 7.60
CA SER A 37 -25.15 10.21 8.77
C SER A 37 -25.83 11.54 8.43
N VAL A 38 -25.51 12.14 7.27
CA VAL A 38 -26.16 13.37 6.79
C VAL A 38 -27.64 13.11 6.49
N LEU A 39 -27.99 12.01 5.81
CA LEU A 39 -29.38 11.64 5.53
C LEU A 39 -30.18 11.38 6.82
N ASP A 40 -29.58 10.72 7.80
CA ASP A 40 -30.23 10.46 9.08
C ASP A 40 -30.51 11.78 9.84
N ALA A 41 -29.60 12.77 9.76
CA ALA A 41 -29.81 14.10 10.33
C ALA A 41 -30.85 14.94 9.55
N GLU A 42 -30.91 14.83 8.22
CA GLU A 42 -31.98 15.44 7.40
C GLU A 42 -33.35 14.86 7.76
N LEU A 43 -33.44 13.53 7.90
CA LEU A 43 -34.67 12.85 8.28
C LEU A 43 -35.18 13.28 9.66
N GLN A 44 -34.26 13.44 10.61
CA GLN A 44 -34.62 13.89 11.95
C GLN A 44 -35.16 15.32 11.96
N ARG A 45 -34.51 16.23 11.21
CA ARG A 45 -34.99 17.62 11.05
C ARG A 45 -36.37 17.67 10.40
N GLU A 46 -36.61 16.86 9.37
CA GLU A 46 -37.92 16.82 8.70
C GLU A 46 -39.03 16.34 9.65
N LYS A 47 -38.74 15.35 10.50
CA LYS A 47 -39.67 14.87 11.54
C LYS A 47 -40.01 15.95 12.56
N GLU A 48 -39.01 16.71 13.00
CA GLU A 48 -39.20 17.82 13.95
C GLU A 48 -40.06 18.94 13.36
N VAL A 49 -39.84 19.30 12.09
CA VAL A 49 -40.64 20.31 11.39
C VAL A 49 -42.10 19.87 11.20
N ALA A 50 -42.31 18.62 10.81
CA ALA A 50 -43.65 18.06 10.63
C ALA A 50 -44.44 17.93 11.94
N ALA A 51 -43.76 17.82 13.09
CA ALA A 51 -44.40 17.80 14.40
C ALA A 51 -45.01 19.17 14.80
N VAL A 52 -44.60 20.26 14.14
CA VAL A 52 -45.01 21.64 14.46
C VAL A 52 -45.97 22.24 13.41
N SER A 53 -46.18 21.57 12.27
CA SER A 53 -47.02 22.06 11.18
C SER A 53 -47.83 20.95 10.49
N ASP A 54 -49.17 21.06 10.57
CA ASP A 54 -50.12 20.09 10.00
C ASP A 54 -50.01 19.95 8.47
N VAL A 55 -49.58 21.01 7.77
CA VAL A 55 -49.42 21.02 6.31
C VAL A 55 -48.24 20.15 5.88
N THR A 56 -47.16 20.12 6.67
CA THR A 56 -45.95 19.33 6.37
C THR A 56 -46.11 17.85 6.74
N SER A 57 -47.03 17.53 7.66
CA SER A 57 -47.35 16.16 8.09
C SER A 57 -47.83 15.27 6.92
N ILE A 58 -48.46 15.84 5.90
CA ILE A 58 -48.98 15.10 4.73
C ILE A 58 -47.84 14.59 3.83
N ALA A 59 -46.75 15.36 3.67
CA ALA A 59 -45.63 15.01 2.79
C ALA A 59 -44.57 14.12 3.46
N LEU A 60 -44.51 14.13 4.80
CA LEU A 60 -43.52 13.42 5.59
C LEU A 60 -43.40 11.91 5.27
N PRO A 61 -44.48 11.13 5.10
CA PRO A 61 -44.35 9.69 4.79
C PRO A 61 -43.68 9.42 3.45
N ALA A 62 -43.90 10.27 2.44
CA ALA A 62 -43.25 10.14 1.14
C ALA A 62 -41.76 10.48 1.25
N PHE A 63 -41.41 11.53 2.00
CA PHE A 63 -40.03 11.88 2.29
C PHE A 63 -39.29 10.76 3.03
N ILE A 64 -39.88 10.19 4.08
CA ILE A 64 -39.29 9.07 4.84
C ILE A 64 -38.99 7.90 3.90
N ARG A 65 -39.95 7.50 3.05
CA ARG A 65 -39.74 6.40 2.10
C ARG A 65 -38.58 6.69 1.14
N ALA A 66 -38.54 7.89 0.56
CA ALA A 66 -37.47 8.28 -0.36
C ALA A 66 -36.09 8.27 0.31
N THR A 67 -36.00 8.76 1.56
CA THR A 67 -34.75 8.77 2.33
C THR A 67 -34.29 7.37 2.71
N LEU A 68 -35.20 6.47 3.10
CA LEU A 68 -34.86 5.07 3.38
C LEU A 68 -34.37 4.33 2.14
N GLU A 69 -35.00 4.53 0.99
CA GLU A 69 -34.54 3.95 -0.28
C GLU A 69 -33.16 4.47 -0.69
N ARG A 70 -32.89 5.76 -0.49
CA ARG A 70 -31.57 6.34 -0.72
C ARG A 70 -30.53 5.79 0.24
N ARG A 71 -30.86 5.65 1.52
CA ARG A 71 -29.98 5.07 2.55
C ARG A 71 -29.60 3.63 2.19
N LYS A 72 -30.59 2.81 1.84
CA LYS A 72 -30.37 1.42 1.40
C LYS A 72 -29.40 1.31 0.24
N LYS A 73 -29.54 2.17 -0.79
CA LYS A 73 -28.61 2.20 -1.93
C LYS A 73 -27.17 2.55 -1.52
N ILE A 74 -27.01 3.47 -0.57
CA ILE A 74 -25.68 3.83 -0.06
C ILE A 74 -25.11 2.68 0.78
N GLU A 75 -25.91 2.02 1.61
CA GLU A 75 -25.50 0.83 2.38
C GLU A 75 -25.05 -0.32 1.46
N GLU A 76 -25.77 -0.57 0.36
CA GLU A 76 -25.37 -1.54 -0.66
C GLU A 76 -24.02 -1.16 -1.30
N SER A 77 -23.83 0.13 -1.58
CA SER A 77 -22.56 0.66 -2.12
C SER A 77 -21.41 0.54 -1.11
N VAL A 78 -21.66 0.78 0.18
CA VAL A 78 -20.68 0.56 1.25
C VAL A 78 -20.27 -0.90 1.31
N ALA A 79 -21.23 -1.83 1.24
CA ALA A 79 -20.95 -3.26 1.25
C ALA A 79 -20.10 -3.70 0.04
N GLU A 80 -20.30 -3.08 -1.13
CA GLU A 80 -19.47 -3.32 -2.32
C GLU A 80 -18.05 -2.77 -2.17
N VAL A 81 -17.91 -1.55 -1.65
CA VAL A 81 -16.60 -0.97 -1.37
C VAL A 81 -15.87 -1.79 -0.31
N ASP A 82 -16.55 -2.31 0.72
CA ASP A 82 -15.95 -3.18 1.74
C ASP A 82 -15.39 -4.48 1.15
N ARG A 83 -16.13 -5.10 0.21
CA ARG A 83 -15.61 -6.27 -0.54
C ARG A 83 -14.38 -5.89 -1.37
N SER A 84 -14.39 -4.72 -1.98
CA SER A 84 -13.27 -4.21 -2.78
C SER A 84 -12.04 -3.90 -1.92
N ILE A 85 -12.23 -3.38 -0.70
CA ILE A 85 -11.17 -3.14 0.29
C ILE A 85 -10.55 -4.47 0.72
N ALA A 86 -11.36 -5.49 1.00
CA ALA A 86 -10.85 -6.82 1.35
C ALA A 86 -9.98 -7.39 0.23
N ALA A 87 -10.49 -7.38 -1.02
CA ALA A 87 -9.73 -7.83 -2.19
C ALA A 87 -8.42 -7.02 -2.39
N ALA A 88 -8.46 -5.70 -2.22
CA ALA A 88 -7.28 -4.86 -2.33
C ALA A 88 -6.21 -5.18 -1.26
N ARG A 89 -6.62 -5.56 -0.04
CA ARG A 89 -5.70 -6.00 1.02
C ARG A 89 -5.03 -7.33 0.68
N ASP A 90 -5.76 -8.26 0.07
CA ASP A 90 -5.21 -9.52 -0.40
C ASP A 90 -4.19 -9.26 -1.53
N GLU A 91 -4.53 -8.42 -2.51
CA GLU A 91 -3.62 -8.04 -3.59
C GLU A 91 -2.32 -7.36 -3.08
N ILE A 92 -2.43 -6.54 -2.03
CA ILE A 92 -1.26 -5.91 -1.38
C ILE A 92 -0.39 -6.98 -0.71
N THR A 93 -1.02 -7.97 -0.07
CA THR A 93 -0.30 -9.08 0.58
C THR A 93 0.50 -9.86 -0.45
N ASP A 94 -0.11 -10.22 -1.57
CA ASP A 94 0.55 -10.94 -2.67
C ASP A 94 1.68 -10.11 -3.29
N ALA A 95 1.44 -8.83 -3.58
CA ALA A 95 2.45 -7.93 -4.12
C ALA A 95 3.63 -7.74 -3.17
N PHE A 96 3.37 -7.68 -1.86
CA PHE A 96 4.41 -7.58 -0.85
C PHE A 96 5.27 -8.85 -0.79
N GLN A 97 4.67 -10.04 -0.86
CA GLN A 97 5.42 -11.29 -0.89
C GLN A 97 6.36 -11.35 -2.10
N GLU A 98 5.88 -10.98 -3.29
CA GLU A 98 6.69 -10.99 -4.51
C GLU A 98 7.80 -9.92 -4.43
N PHE A 99 7.52 -8.74 -3.90
CA PHE A 99 8.54 -7.72 -3.64
C PHE A 99 9.66 -8.24 -2.71
N LYS A 100 9.31 -8.88 -1.59
CA LYS A 100 10.28 -9.41 -0.62
C LYS A 100 11.16 -10.51 -1.21
N LYS A 101 10.62 -11.33 -2.11
CA LYS A 101 11.37 -12.36 -2.84
C LYS A 101 12.49 -11.74 -3.68
N TYR A 102 12.18 -10.71 -4.49
CA TYR A 102 13.20 -10.04 -5.30
C TYR A 102 14.18 -9.23 -4.47
N GLU A 103 13.70 -8.54 -3.43
CA GLU A 103 14.57 -7.81 -2.50
C GLU A 103 15.60 -8.74 -1.85
N THR A 104 15.18 -9.92 -1.41
CA THR A 104 16.07 -10.92 -0.82
C THR A 104 17.07 -11.46 -1.86
N ALA A 105 16.61 -11.77 -3.07
CA ALA A 105 17.47 -12.25 -4.15
C ALA A 105 18.53 -11.21 -4.53
N HIS A 106 18.14 -9.94 -4.59
CA HIS A 106 19.01 -8.81 -4.86
C HIS A 106 20.05 -8.60 -3.75
N GLY A 107 19.64 -8.59 -2.48
CA GLY A 107 20.57 -8.48 -1.35
C GLY A 107 21.59 -9.63 -1.31
N ASN A 108 21.16 -10.85 -1.62
CA ASN A 108 22.06 -12.00 -1.74
C ASN A 108 23.04 -11.86 -2.91
N HIS A 109 22.59 -11.31 -4.04
CA HIS A 109 23.47 -11.02 -5.17
C HIS A 109 24.53 -9.97 -4.80
N GLN A 110 24.14 -8.86 -4.19
CA GLN A 110 25.07 -7.82 -3.74
C GLN A 110 26.10 -8.35 -2.75
N ARG A 111 25.71 -9.17 -1.76
CA ARG A 111 26.66 -9.80 -0.82
C ARG A 111 27.68 -10.68 -1.53
N ARG A 112 27.25 -11.49 -2.51
CA ARG A 112 28.17 -12.35 -3.27
C ARG A 112 29.17 -11.53 -4.08
N GLU A 113 28.73 -10.45 -4.72
CA GLU A 113 29.62 -9.58 -5.49
C GLU A 113 30.60 -8.82 -4.57
N ALA A 114 30.14 -8.33 -3.42
CA ALA A 114 31.02 -7.70 -2.42
C ALA A 114 32.07 -8.67 -1.87
N GLN A 115 31.69 -9.91 -1.57
CA GLN A 115 32.63 -10.95 -1.13
C GLN A 115 33.66 -11.30 -2.22
N LYS A 116 33.26 -11.38 -3.49
CA LYS A 116 34.20 -11.59 -4.61
C LYS A 116 35.18 -10.43 -4.73
N HIS A 117 34.70 -9.20 -4.60
CA HIS A 117 35.54 -8.00 -4.66
C HIS A 117 36.58 -8.00 -3.54
N SER A 118 36.12 -8.16 -2.29
CA SER A 118 36.99 -8.21 -1.12
C SER A 118 38.04 -9.33 -1.20
N LYS A 119 37.66 -10.52 -1.68
CA LYS A 119 38.63 -11.62 -1.92
C LYS A 119 39.69 -11.27 -2.96
N ARG A 120 39.30 -10.59 -4.05
CA ARG A 120 40.25 -10.14 -5.09
C ARG A 120 41.21 -9.09 -4.54
N GLU A 121 40.68 -8.10 -3.82
CA GLU A 121 41.50 -7.05 -3.19
C GLU A 121 42.49 -7.64 -2.19
N GLN A 122 42.05 -8.60 -1.37
CA GLN A 122 42.91 -9.28 -0.42
C GLN A 122 44.02 -10.08 -1.12
N ALA A 123 43.70 -10.83 -2.19
CA ALA A 123 44.70 -11.56 -2.95
C ALA A 123 45.77 -10.63 -3.58
N VAL A 124 45.35 -9.46 -4.09
CA VAL A 124 46.28 -8.45 -4.64
C VAL A 124 47.16 -7.87 -3.53
N ALA A 125 46.59 -7.56 -2.36
CA ALA A 125 47.35 -7.05 -1.22
C ALA A 125 48.39 -8.06 -0.71
N ASP A 126 48.01 -9.34 -0.63
CA ASP A 126 48.90 -10.43 -0.22
C ASP A 126 50.06 -10.61 -1.22
N GLU A 127 49.79 -10.53 -2.53
CA GLU A 127 50.82 -10.61 -3.58
C GLU A 127 51.84 -9.48 -3.46
N ILE A 128 51.38 -8.23 -3.28
CA ILE A 128 52.26 -7.06 -3.08
C ILE A 128 53.11 -7.25 -1.81
N GLY A 129 52.51 -7.71 -0.71
CA GLY A 129 53.22 -7.96 0.54
C GLY A 129 54.34 -8.99 0.38
N LEU A 130 54.09 -10.09 -0.33
CA LEU A 130 55.08 -11.13 -0.64
C LEU A 130 56.20 -10.61 -1.54
N GLU A 131 55.90 -9.75 -2.51
CA GLU A 131 56.91 -9.16 -3.38
C GLU A 131 57.82 -8.18 -2.61
N LEU A 132 57.25 -7.31 -1.78
CA LEU A 132 58.02 -6.38 -0.94
C LEU A 132 58.95 -7.12 0.02
N HIS A 133 58.44 -8.16 0.69
CA HIS A 133 59.24 -8.99 1.58
C HIS A 133 60.41 -9.66 0.84
N ARG A 134 60.16 -10.24 -0.34
CA ARG A 134 61.22 -10.85 -1.18
C ARG A 134 62.30 -9.85 -1.56
N ARG A 135 61.94 -8.61 -1.92
CA ARG A 135 62.90 -7.55 -2.23
C ARG A 135 63.76 -7.17 -1.02
N GLN A 136 63.15 -7.03 0.16
CA GLN A 136 63.88 -6.71 1.40
C GLN A 136 64.90 -7.79 1.78
N VAL A 137 64.51 -9.06 1.71
CA VAL A 137 65.41 -10.19 2.00
C VAL A 137 66.58 -10.23 1.02
N ALA A 138 66.34 -9.97 -0.27
CA ALA A 138 67.39 -9.93 -1.30
C ALA A 138 68.33 -8.72 -1.17
N SER A 139 67.87 -7.60 -0.60
CA SER A 139 68.71 -6.41 -0.37
C SER A 139 69.45 -6.40 0.97
N GLY A 140 69.13 -7.34 1.87
CA GLY A 140 69.74 -7.47 3.20
C GLY A 140 70.76 -8.62 3.33
N SER A 141 71.07 -9.32 2.22
CA SER A 141 72.15 -10.31 2.10
C SER A 141 73.27 -9.74 1.23
#